data_AF-A0A7C9AJF5-F1
#
_entry.id   AF-A0A7C9AJF5-F1
#
_cell.length_a   1.000
_cell.length_b   1.000
_cell.length_c   1.000
_cell.angle_alpha   90.00
_cell.angle_beta   90.00
_cell.angle_gamma   90.00
#
_symmetry.space_group_name_H-M   'P 1'
#
loop_
_entity.id
_entity.type
_entity.pdbx_description
1 polymer ?
#
loop_
_entity_poly.entity_id
_entity_poly.type
_entity_poly.pdbx_seq_one_letter_code
_entity_poly.pdbx_strand_id
1 'polypeptide(L)'
;PILEEEKEKDLIDANHESEMKTVNVYYDHIQTQYFSEAAETSAMKQRTNNKRPRNTTTPASGSPERTTGGGQTGRRLWVKGRSKDWWEKCSHPDFPDEEFRKAFRMSKATFEMICDELDPIINKKDTMLRAAIPVRQRV
;
A
#
# COMPACT_ATOMS: atom_id res chain seq x y z
N PRO A 1 26.28 -43.39 26.45
CA PRO A 1 26.23 -41.97 26.85
C PRO A 1 26.87 -41.04 25.82
N ILE A 2 28.19 -41.09 25.58
CA ILE A 2 28.91 -40.14 24.70
C ILE A 2 28.49 -40.30 23.23
N LEU A 3 28.29 -41.54 22.77
CA LEU A 3 27.89 -41.85 21.39
C LEU A 3 26.42 -41.52 21.05
N GLU A 4 25.59 -41.28 22.07
CA GLU A 4 24.19 -40.87 21.86
C GLU A 4 24.09 -39.36 21.73
N GLU A 5 24.91 -38.62 22.49
CA GLU A 5 24.99 -37.16 22.46
C GLU A 5 25.56 -36.65 21.12
N GLU A 6 26.55 -37.35 20.55
CA GLU A 6 27.07 -37.02 19.21
C GLU A 6 26.00 -37.20 18.12
N LYS A 7 25.20 -38.27 18.20
CA LYS A 7 24.12 -38.50 17.23
C LYS A 7 23.01 -37.45 17.32
N GLU A 8 22.68 -37.02 18.53
CA GLU A 8 21.68 -35.98 18.74
C GLU A 8 22.14 -34.64 18.17
N LYS A 9 23.41 -34.28 18.37
CA LYS A 9 24.00 -33.08 17.80
C LYS A 9 24.01 -33.10 16.26
N ASP A 10 24.41 -34.21 15.66
CA ASP A 10 24.42 -34.36 14.20
C ASP A 10 23.00 -34.24 13.60
N LEU A 11 21.98 -34.74 14.31
CA LEU A 11 20.58 -34.58 13.91
C LEU A 11 20.10 -33.13 13.97
N ILE A 12 20.50 -32.39 15.00
CA ILE A 12 20.18 -30.97 15.16
C ILE A 12 20.86 -30.15 14.06
N ASP A 13 22.13 -30.41 13.79
CA ASP A 13 22.91 -29.71 12.77
C ASP A 13 22.35 -29.97 11.35
N ALA A 14 21.97 -31.21 11.05
CA ALA A 14 21.34 -31.57 9.78
C ALA A 14 19.97 -30.91 9.59
N ASN A 15 19.14 -30.84 10.64
CA ASN A 15 17.85 -30.15 10.58
C ASN A 15 18.04 -28.64 10.37
N HIS A 16 18.97 -28.03 11.11
CA HIS A 16 19.30 -26.62 10.97
C HIS A 16 19.84 -26.29 9.56
N GLU A 17 20.67 -27.16 8.97
CA GLU A 17 21.17 -26.98 7.61
C GLU A 17 20.03 -27.08 6.58
N SER A 18 19.10 -28.03 6.77
CA SER A 18 17.92 -28.18 5.92
C SER A 18 17.00 -26.95 5.97
N GLU A 19 16.78 -26.41 7.18
CA GLU A 19 16.03 -25.17 7.37
C GLU A 19 16.71 -23.99 6.66
N MET A 20 18.03 -23.83 6.82
CA MET A 20 18.79 -22.77 6.14
C MET A 20 18.76 -22.89 4.62
N LYS A 21 18.81 -24.12 4.08
CA LYS A 21 18.67 -24.36 2.64
C LYS A 21 17.30 -23.94 2.14
N THR A 22 16.23 -24.33 2.84
CA THR A 22 14.86 -23.95 2.50
C THR A 22 14.67 -22.43 2.52
N VAL A 23 15.19 -21.76 3.55
CA VAL A 23 15.14 -20.30 3.68
C VAL A 23 15.89 -19.62 2.54
N ASN A 24 17.09 -20.09 2.18
CA ASN A 24 17.86 -19.53 1.07
C ASN A 24 17.13 -19.65 -0.28
N VAL A 25 16.49 -20.80 -0.56
CA VAL A 25 15.69 -20.98 -1.78
C VAL A 25 14.55 -19.97 -1.85
N TYR A 26 13.87 -19.74 -0.73
CA TYR A 26 12.80 -18.73 -0.65
C TYR A 26 13.32 -17.31 -0.90
N TYR A 27 14.46 -16.94 -0.30
CA TYR A 27 15.08 -15.63 -0.51
C TYR A 27 15.51 -15.41 -1.97
N ASP A 28 16.13 -16.41 -2.60
CA ASP A 28 16.56 -16.34 -4.00
C ASP A 28 15.36 -16.17 -4.96
N HIS A 29 14.28 -16.92 -4.70
CA HIS A 29 13.04 -16.82 -5.48
C HIS A 29 12.46 -15.39 -5.42
N ILE A 30 12.38 -14.81 -4.22
CA ILE A 30 11.89 -13.45 -4.03
C ILE A 30 12.78 -12.43 -4.72
N GLN A 31 14.11 -12.54 -4.56
CA GLN A 31 15.05 -11.63 -5.20
C GLN A 31 14.93 -11.68 -6.72
N THR A 32 14.77 -12.88 -7.29
CA THR A 32 14.58 -13.07 -8.73
C THR A 32 13.30 -12.41 -9.22
N GLN A 33 12.19 -12.54 -8.49
CA GLN A 33 10.91 -11.87 -8.83
C GLN A 33 11.06 -10.34 -8.85
N TYR A 34 11.71 -9.75 -7.84
CA TYR A 34 11.96 -8.31 -7.79
C TYR A 34 12.85 -7.81 -8.95
N PHE A 35 13.89 -8.56 -9.31
CA PHE A 35 14.79 -8.17 -10.38
C PHE A 35 14.13 -8.29 -11.77
N SER A 36 13.26 -9.29 -11.97
CA SER A 36 12.48 -9.46 -13.20
C SER A 36 11.51 -8.30 -13.44
N GLU A 37 10.72 -7.91 -12.43
CA GLU A 37 9.77 -6.79 -12.55
C GLU A 37 10.47 -5.45 -12.85
N ALA A 38 11.66 -5.25 -12.29
CA ALA A 38 12.47 -4.06 -12.56
C ALA A 38 12.94 -4.00 -14.03
N ALA A 39 13.30 -5.13 -14.63
CA ALA A 39 13.71 -5.19 -16.04
C ALA A 39 12.54 -4.96 -17.00
N GLU A 40 11.36 -5.53 -16.72
CA GLU A 40 10.15 -5.37 -17.54
C GLU A 40 9.64 -3.94 -17.59
N THR A 41 9.61 -3.25 -16.45
CA THR A 41 9.19 -1.83 -16.37
C THR A 41 10.15 -0.89 -17.12
N SER A 42 11.43 -1.24 -17.18
CA SER A 42 12.44 -0.48 -17.92
C SER A 42 12.32 -0.72 -19.44
N ALA A 43 12.11 -1.97 -19.86
CA ALA A 43 11.89 -2.32 -21.26
C ALA A 43 10.61 -1.70 -21.84
N MET A 44 9.53 -1.64 -21.05
CA MET A 44 8.27 -1.00 -21.46
C MET A 44 8.43 0.50 -21.72
N LYS A 45 9.25 1.20 -20.91
CA LYS A 45 9.51 2.65 -21.07
C LYS A 45 10.35 2.98 -22.31
N GLN A 46 11.30 2.13 -22.69
CA GLN A 46 12.08 2.35 -23.92
C GLN A 46 11.20 2.26 -25.18
N ARG A 47 10.20 1.37 -25.19
CA ARG A 47 9.27 1.21 -26.33
C ARG A 47 8.37 2.44 -26.55
N THR A 48 8.05 3.18 -25.50
CA THR A 48 7.20 4.38 -25.60
C THR A 48 7.96 5.64 -26.03
N ASN A 49 9.29 5.67 -25.92
CA ASN A 49 10.08 6.88 -26.15
C ASN A 49 10.45 7.12 -27.63
N ASN A 50 10.21 6.15 -28.52
CA ASN A 50 10.54 6.27 -29.96
C ASN A 50 9.41 6.84 -30.84
N LYS A 51 8.30 7.32 -30.27
CA LYS A 51 7.26 8.03 -31.03
C LYS A 51 7.63 9.51 -31.20
N ARG A 52 8.32 9.81 -32.32
CA ARG A 52 8.60 11.18 -32.80
C ARG A 52 7.34 12.06 -32.80
N PRO A 53 7.40 13.33 -32.36
CA PRO A 53 6.29 14.26 -32.50
C PRO A 53 6.23 14.81 -33.94
N ARG A 54 5.03 14.81 -34.53
CA ARG A 54 4.71 15.54 -35.76
C ARG A 54 4.30 16.95 -35.35
N ASN A 55 5.12 17.95 -35.69
CA ASN A 55 4.80 19.36 -35.50
C ASN A 55 3.66 19.76 -36.44
N THR A 56 2.55 20.27 -35.90
CA THR A 56 1.56 21.05 -36.65
C THR A 56 1.35 22.38 -35.92
N THR A 57 1.84 23.45 -36.53
CA THR A 57 1.74 24.83 -36.10
C THR A 57 0.33 25.37 -36.27
N THR A 58 -0.27 25.95 -35.22
CA THR A 58 -1.30 27.00 -35.31
C THR A 58 -1.21 27.90 -34.07
N PRO A 59 -1.21 29.25 -34.19
CA PRO A 59 -1.17 30.16 -33.04
C PRO A 59 -2.52 30.87 -32.81
N ALA A 60 -2.86 31.11 -31.53
CA ALA A 60 -3.58 32.27 -30.95
C ALA A 60 -4.13 31.87 -29.57
N SER A 61 -3.48 32.25 -28.47
CA SER A 61 -3.67 33.49 -27.68
C SER A 61 -4.81 33.37 -26.66
N GLY A 62 -4.44 33.41 -25.36
CA GLY A 62 -5.36 33.50 -24.23
C GLY A 62 -4.91 32.75 -22.98
N SER A 63 -3.95 33.32 -22.24
CA SER A 63 -3.54 32.87 -20.90
C SER A 63 -4.69 33.05 -19.88
N PRO A 64 -4.77 32.24 -18.81
CA PRO A 64 -4.00 32.61 -17.63
C PRO A 64 -3.21 31.43 -17.04
N GLU A 65 -1.89 31.56 -17.15
CA GLU A 65 -0.89 31.35 -16.12
C GLU A 65 -1.27 30.42 -14.95
N ARG A 66 -0.87 29.16 -15.09
CA ARG A 66 -0.19 28.46 -13.99
C ARG A 66 1.18 28.03 -14.48
N THR A 67 2.17 28.78 -14.02
CA THR A 67 3.52 28.29 -13.73
C THR A 67 3.36 26.93 -13.00
N THR A 68 4.00 25.85 -13.42
CA THR A 68 5.44 25.67 -13.39
C THR A 68 5.85 24.62 -14.44
N GLY A 69 6.51 25.09 -15.49
CA GLY A 69 7.49 24.27 -16.20
C GLY A 69 8.73 24.11 -15.32
N GLY A 70 9.19 22.87 -15.18
CA GLY A 70 10.44 22.54 -14.52
C GLY A 70 10.52 21.03 -14.45
N GLY A 71 11.47 20.43 -15.17
CA GLY A 71 11.79 19.00 -15.06
C GLY A 71 12.11 18.67 -13.61
N GLN A 72 11.10 18.25 -12.86
CA GLN A 72 11.26 17.77 -11.50
C GLN A 72 12.00 16.44 -11.63
N THR A 73 13.27 16.40 -11.27
CA THR A 73 13.90 15.16 -10.80
C THR A 73 12.93 14.59 -9.76
N GLY A 74 12.22 13.53 -10.14
CA GLY A 74 11.09 13.03 -9.38
C GLY A 74 11.54 12.70 -7.97
N ARG A 75 11.16 13.53 -7.00
CA ARG A 75 11.38 13.22 -5.58
C ARG A 75 10.74 11.86 -5.32
N ARG A 76 11.46 10.96 -4.65
CA ARG A 76 10.91 9.64 -4.28
C ARG A 76 9.66 9.85 -3.42
N LEU A 77 8.52 9.37 -3.91
CA LEU A 77 7.26 9.38 -3.17
C LEU A 77 7.33 8.28 -2.10
N TRP A 78 7.41 8.69 -0.84
CA TRP A 78 7.43 7.76 0.29
C TRP A 78 6.06 7.12 0.55
N VAL A 79 4.98 7.80 0.17
CA VAL A 79 3.60 7.29 0.24
C VAL A 79 2.80 7.86 -0.92
N LYS A 80 2.05 7.00 -1.62
CA LYS A 80 0.98 7.43 -2.53
C LYS A 80 -0.35 7.42 -1.76
N GLY A 81 -1.08 8.52 -1.82
CA GLY A 81 -2.39 8.63 -1.17
C GLY A 81 -3.34 7.55 -1.67
N ARG A 82 -4.13 6.97 -0.76
CA ARG A 82 -5.24 6.07 -1.12
C ARG A 82 -6.50 6.89 -1.35
N SER A 83 -7.34 6.45 -2.28
CA SER A 83 -8.67 7.05 -2.47
C SER A 83 -9.50 6.91 -1.20
N LYS A 84 -10.27 7.94 -0.89
CA LYS A 84 -11.23 7.95 0.24
C LYS A 84 -12.67 7.73 -0.23
N ASP A 85 -12.87 7.64 -1.54
CA ASP A 85 -14.17 7.61 -2.21
C ASP A 85 -15.07 6.49 -1.68
N TRP A 86 -14.50 5.34 -1.34
CA TRP A 86 -15.29 4.23 -0.77
C TRP A 86 -15.84 4.59 0.61
N TRP A 87 -15.00 5.15 1.49
CA TRP A 87 -15.44 5.57 2.82
C TRP A 87 -16.47 6.71 2.75
N GLU A 88 -16.24 7.69 1.88
CA GLU A 88 -17.17 8.80 1.68
C GLU A 88 -18.55 8.31 1.21
N LYS A 89 -18.61 7.26 0.39
CA LYS A 89 -19.86 6.61 -0.01
C LYS A 89 -20.51 5.86 1.14
N CYS A 90 -19.78 5.02 1.88
CA CYS A 90 -20.39 4.16 2.90
C CYS A 90 -20.76 4.92 4.19
N SER A 91 -20.10 6.04 4.47
CA SER A 91 -20.40 6.91 5.63
C SER A 91 -21.62 7.83 5.40
N HIS A 92 -22.13 7.93 4.17
CA HIS A 92 -23.28 8.78 3.85
C HIS A 92 -24.53 8.32 4.62
N PRO A 93 -25.39 9.24 5.13
CA PRO A 93 -26.63 8.88 5.80
C PRO A 93 -27.52 7.97 4.94
N ASP A 94 -27.61 8.28 3.64
CA ASP A 94 -28.45 7.55 2.67
C ASP A 94 -27.84 6.23 2.16
N PHE A 95 -26.69 5.81 2.68
CA PHE A 95 -26.09 4.53 2.29
C PHE A 95 -26.91 3.36 2.84
N PRO A 96 -27.32 2.39 2.00
CA PRO A 96 -28.21 1.32 2.40
C PRO A 96 -27.59 0.40 3.46
N ASP A 97 -28.34 0.11 4.51
CA ASP A 97 -27.89 -0.71 5.65
C ASP A 97 -27.52 -2.14 5.24
N GLU A 98 -28.14 -2.67 4.19
CA GLU A 98 -27.80 -4.00 3.65
C GLU A 98 -26.38 -4.06 3.08
N GLU A 99 -25.96 -3.01 2.36
CA GLU A 99 -24.59 -2.92 1.83
C GLU A 99 -23.60 -2.65 2.95
N PHE A 100 -24.00 -1.82 3.91
CA PHE A 100 -23.20 -1.55 5.11
C PHE A 100 -22.93 -2.85 5.87
N ARG A 101 -23.96 -3.66 6.08
CA ARG A 101 -23.85 -4.97 6.74
C ARG A 101 -23.02 -5.97 5.95
N LYS A 102 -22.99 -5.91 4.62
CA LYS A 102 -22.07 -6.75 3.82
C LYS A 102 -20.62 -6.37 4.06
N ALA A 103 -20.31 -5.08 4.18
CA ALA A 103 -18.96 -4.59 4.41
C ALA A 103 -18.49 -4.76 5.87
N PHE A 104 -19.29 -4.32 6.84
CA PHE A 104 -18.94 -4.26 8.27
C PHE A 104 -19.43 -5.46 9.08
N ARG A 105 -20.25 -6.34 8.49
CA ARG A 105 -20.85 -7.53 9.14
C ARG A 105 -21.76 -7.19 10.34
N MET A 106 -22.21 -5.94 10.44
CA MET A 106 -23.15 -5.43 11.44
C MET A 106 -23.99 -4.31 10.83
N SER A 107 -25.12 -3.96 11.45
CA SER A 107 -25.93 -2.82 10.99
C SER A 107 -25.26 -1.49 11.37
N LYS A 108 -25.68 -0.42 10.69
CA LYS A 108 -25.23 0.95 10.96
C LYS A 108 -25.53 1.38 12.40
N ALA A 109 -26.68 0.98 12.93
CA ALA A 109 -27.05 1.26 14.32
C ALA A 109 -26.09 0.63 15.33
N THR A 110 -25.69 -0.62 15.11
CA THR A 110 -24.71 -1.30 15.96
C THR A 110 -23.32 -0.66 15.83
N PHE A 111 -22.94 -0.29 14.61
CA PHE A 111 -21.68 0.41 14.36
C PHE A 111 -21.62 1.76 15.09
N GLU A 112 -22.71 2.54 15.09
CA GLU A 112 -22.79 3.81 15.82
C GLU A 112 -22.70 3.62 17.33
N MET A 113 -23.42 2.63 17.87
CA MET A 113 -23.32 2.26 19.28
C MET A 113 -21.86 1.92 19.68
N ILE A 114 -21.14 1.17 18.86
CA ILE A 114 -19.73 0.84 19.11
C ILE A 114 -18.84 2.08 19.04
N CYS A 115 -19.09 3.00 18.10
CA CYS A 115 -18.35 4.25 18.02
C CYS A 115 -18.53 5.07 19.30
N ASP A 116 -19.75 5.21 19.80
CA ASP A 116 -20.06 5.98 21.01
C ASP A 116 -19.39 5.37 22.26
N GLU A 117 -19.32 4.03 22.35
CA GLU A 117 -18.64 3.33 23.44
C GLU A 117 -17.11 3.50 23.39
N LEU A 118 -16.53 3.47 22.18
CA LEU A 118 -15.08 3.55 21.98
C LEU A 118 -14.56 4.99 21.96
N ASP A 119 -15.41 5.97 21.62
CA ASP A 119 -15.08 7.39 21.52
C ASP A 119 -14.18 7.90 22.66
N PRO A 120 -14.47 7.69 23.96
CA PRO A 120 -13.63 8.20 25.03
C PRO A 120 -12.23 7.57 25.07
N ILE A 121 -12.05 6.35 24.55
CA ILE A 121 -10.81 5.57 24.63
C ILE A 121 -9.94 5.84 23.40
N ILE A 122 -10.54 5.87 22.22
CA ILE A 122 -9.79 5.91 20.96
C ILE A 122 -9.75 7.30 20.33
N ASN A 123 -10.59 8.25 20.75
CA ASN A 123 -10.53 9.59 20.19
C ASN A 123 -9.17 10.25 20.48
N LYS A 124 -8.57 10.87 19.45
CA LYS A 124 -7.29 11.57 19.55
C LYS A 124 -7.46 12.98 19.01
N LYS A 125 -6.74 13.93 19.59
CA LYS A 125 -6.74 15.32 19.13
C LYS A 125 -5.82 15.50 17.92
N ASP A 126 -6.12 16.49 17.11
CA ASP A 126 -5.26 16.91 16.01
C ASP A 126 -3.90 17.37 16.54
N THR A 127 -2.86 17.12 15.76
CA THR A 127 -1.51 17.62 16.01
C THR A 127 -1.17 18.68 14.97
N MET A 128 -0.12 19.47 15.21
CA MET A 128 0.32 20.49 14.25
C MET A 128 0.69 19.91 12.87
N LEU A 129 1.10 18.64 12.81
CA LEU A 129 1.60 18.01 11.59
C LEU A 129 0.57 17.13 10.88
N ARG A 130 -0.43 16.61 11.61
CA ARG A 130 -1.42 15.66 11.09
C ARG A 130 -2.75 15.77 11.84
N ALA A 131 -3.84 15.69 11.06
CA ALA A 131 -5.18 15.48 11.58
C ALA A 131 -5.32 14.07 12.17
N ALA A 132 -6.10 13.95 13.23
CA ALA A 132 -6.46 12.70 13.85
C ALA A 132 -7.41 11.91 12.96
N ILE A 133 -7.28 10.58 13.01
CA ILE A 133 -8.23 9.69 12.34
C ILE A 133 -9.52 9.68 13.19
N PRO A 134 -10.69 10.03 12.65
CA PRO A 134 -11.94 10.01 13.39
C PRO A 134 -12.29 8.59 13.82
N VAL A 135 -13.03 8.45 14.92
CA VAL A 135 -13.35 7.15 15.53
C VAL A 135 -14.06 6.21 14.56
N ARG A 136 -15.03 6.74 13.81
CA ARG A 136 -15.74 6.01 12.76
C ARG A 136 -14.83 5.40 11.70
N GLN A 137 -13.66 5.97 11.42
CA GLN A 137 -12.71 5.38 10.45
C GLN A 137 -11.76 4.35 11.06
N ARG A 138 -11.78 4.17 12.39
CA ARG A 138 -10.92 3.22 13.10
C ARG A 138 -11.60 1.91 13.43
N VAL A 139 -12.93 1.93 13.59
CA VAL A 139 -13.80 0.77 13.80
C VAL A 139 -14.06 0.10 12.46
#